data_AF-A0AA43UDX7-F1
#
_entry.id   AF-A0AA43UDX7-F1
#
_cell.length_a   1.000
_cell.length_b   1.000
_cell.length_c   1.000
_cell.angle_alpha   90.00
_cell.angle_beta   90.00
_cell.angle_gamma   90.00
#
_symmetry.space_group_name_H-M   'P 1'
#
loop_
_entity.id
_entity.type
_entity.pdbx_description
1 polymer ?
#
loop_
_entity_poly.entity_id
_entity_poly.type
_entity_poly.pdbx_seq_one_letter_code
_entity_poly.pdbx_strand_id
1 'polypeptide(L)'
;MMIGEVVRYIWAVFGDERLSTRDVETRLADIFDYHCPDDFAKTMTKLKQSGLVKGEVSMEKGGWIWWVDDECRSKDPMKVNVR
;
A
#
# COMPACT_ATOMS: atom_id res chain seq x y z
N MET A 1 6.41 -0.98 -15.49
CA MET A 1 5.94 -1.54 -14.21
C MET A 1 4.42 -1.62 -14.26
N MET A 2 3.84 -2.81 -14.20
CA MET A 2 2.37 -2.93 -14.19
C MET A 2 1.83 -2.54 -12.82
N ILE A 3 0.72 -1.81 -12.77
CA ILE A 3 0.07 -1.37 -11.50
C ILE A 3 -0.20 -2.56 -10.57
N GLY A 4 -0.48 -3.75 -11.12
CA GLY A 4 -0.73 -4.96 -10.32
C GLY A 4 0.48 -5.48 -9.55
N GLU A 5 1.69 -5.36 -10.09
CA GLU A 5 2.91 -5.80 -9.40
C GLU A 5 3.22 -4.88 -8.21
N VAL A 6 3.06 -3.56 -8.40
CA VAL A 6 3.23 -2.55 -7.35
C VAL A 6 2.31 -2.83 -6.16
N VAL A 7 1.05 -3.18 -6.42
CA VAL A 7 0.07 -3.50 -5.37
C VAL A 7 0.53 -4.67 -4.50
N ARG A 8 1.00 -5.76 -5.12
CA ARG A 8 1.50 -6.92 -4.36
C ARG A 8 2.74 -6.60 -3.55
N TYR A 9 3.64 -5.78 -4.07
CA TYR A 9 4.82 -5.35 -3.32
C TYR A 9 4.45 -4.48 -2.13
N ILE A 10 3.52 -3.55 -2.32
CA ILE A 10 2.97 -2.75 -1.23
C ILE A 10 2.33 -3.67 -0.18
N TRP A 11 1.53 -4.67 -0.58
CA TRP A 11 0.95 -5.63 0.36
C TRP A 11 1.98 -6.48 1.08
N ALA A 12 3.08 -6.87 0.42
CA ALA A 12 4.17 -7.60 1.05
C ALA A 12 4.89 -6.75 2.11
N VAL A 13 5.02 -5.43 1.88
CA VAL A 13 5.57 -4.47 2.85
C VAL A 13 4.70 -4.34 4.09
N PHE A 14 3.37 -4.26 3.90
CA PHE A 14 2.40 -4.22 4.99
C PHE A 14 2.32 -5.54 5.76
N GLY A 15 2.34 -6.67 5.04
CA GLY A 15 2.04 -7.96 5.63
C GLY A 15 0.65 -7.94 6.27
N ASP A 16 0.62 -8.02 7.60
CA ASP A 16 -0.58 -7.92 8.45
C ASP A 16 -0.51 -6.75 9.44
N GLU A 17 0.52 -5.90 9.33
CA GLU A 17 0.78 -4.79 10.24
C GLU A 17 0.22 -3.47 9.71
N ARG A 18 -0.08 -2.57 10.65
CA ARG A 18 -0.43 -1.18 10.34
C ARG A 18 0.83 -0.33 10.34
N LEU A 19 1.15 0.27 9.19
CA LEU A 19 2.36 1.05 9.01
C LEU A 19 2.03 2.49 8.67
N SER A 20 2.83 3.42 9.19
CA SER A 20 2.72 4.83 8.83
C SER A 20 3.24 5.05 7.41
N THR A 21 2.79 6.10 6.72
CA THR A 21 3.34 6.48 5.39
C THR A 21 4.87 6.40 5.36
N ARG A 22 5.52 6.95 6.40
CA ARG A 22 6.98 6.99 6.53
C ARG A 22 7.64 5.61 6.67
N ASP A 23 7.00 4.69 7.40
CA ASP A 23 7.48 3.32 7.56
C ASP A 23 7.41 2.57 6.22
N VAL A 24 6.29 2.76 5.51
CA VAL A 24 6.07 2.12 4.20
C VAL A 24 7.06 2.67 3.17
N GLU A 25 7.26 3.99 3.12
CA GLU A 25 8.25 4.63 2.26
C GLU A 25 9.66 4.12 2.57
N THR A 26 10.03 4.00 3.85
CA THR A 26 11.33 3.47 4.26
C THR A 26 11.53 2.03 3.79
N ARG A 27 10.53 1.15 3.98
CA ARG A 27 10.62 -0.25 3.53
C ARG A 27 10.59 -0.38 2.01
N LEU A 28 9.81 0.44 1.31
CA LEU A 28 9.79 0.45 -0.14
C LEU A 28 11.12 0.95 -0.72
N ALA A 29 11.71 1.98 -0.13
CA ALA A 29 13.03 2.46 -0.50
C ALA A 29 14.09 1.37 -0.28
N ASP A 30 14.05 0.67 0.86
CA ASP A 30 14.99 -0.42 1.18
C ASP A 30 14.88 -1.60 0.21
N ILE A 31 13.65 -2.02 -0.14
CA ILE A 31 13.43 -3.22 -0.97
C ILE A 31 13.55 -2.93 -2.47
N PHE A 32 13.13 -1.75 -2.93
CA PHE A 32 13.03 -1.42 -4.36
C PHE A 32 14.04 -0.37 -4.83
N ASP A 33 14.88 0.17 -3.95
CA ASP A 33 15.68 1.39 -4.19
C ASP A 33 14.80 2.51 -4.79
N TYR A 34 13.51 2.47 -4.47
CA TYR A 34 12.51 3.29 -5.13
C TYR A 34 12.28 4.52 -4.28
N HIS A 35 12.96 5.60 -4.65
CA HIS A 35 12.65 6.93 -4.15
C HIS A 35 11.30 7.35 -4.75
N CYS A 36 10.22 7.08 -4.00
CA CYS A 36 8.91 7.54 -4.42
C CYS A 36 8.97 9.08 -4.46
N PRO A 37 8.56 9.74 -5.56
CA PRO A 37 8.39 11.19 -5.53
C PRO A 37 7.38 11.52 -4.43
N ASP A 38 7.52 12.69 -3.82
CA ASP A 38 6.85 13.33 -2.65
C ASP A 38 5.33 13.05 -2.43
N ASP A 39 4.69 12.31 -3.32
CA ASP A 39 3.28 11.98 -3.40
C ASP A 39 2.95 10.50 -3.09
N PHE A 40 3.74 9.78 -2.30
CA PHE A 40 3.41 8.41 -1.89
C PHE A 40 2.03 8.35 -1.20
N ALA A 41 1.71 9.32 -0.34
CA ALA A 41 0.41 9.47 0.28
C ALA A 41 -0.74 9.63 -0.74
N LYS A 42 -0.52 10.32 -1.88
CA LYS A 42 -1.53 10.42 -2.95
C LYS A 42 -1.72 9.09 -3.65
N THR A 43 -0.64 8.34 -3.91
CA THR A 43 -0.72 6.99 -4.49
C THR A 43 -1.51 6.06 -3.58
N MET A 44 -1.20 6.06 -2.29
CA MET A 44 -1.93 5.30 -1.27
C MET A 44 -3.41 5.72 -1.19
N THR A 45 -3.70 7.01 -1.32
CA THR A 45 -5.09 7.50 -1.38
C THR A 45 -5.84 6.98 -2.61
N LYS A 46 -5.20 6.92 -3.79
CA LYS A 46 -5.80 6.34 -5.00
C LYS A 46 -6.04 4.83 -4.85
N LEU A 47 -5.08 4.11 -4.27
CA LEU A 47 -5.23 2.68 -3.97
C LEU A 47 -6.37 2.43 -2.97
N LYS A 48 -6.52 3.31 -1.98
CA LYS A 48 -7.63 3.28 -1.01
C LYS A 48 -8.97 3.49 -1.70
N GLN A 49 -9.06 4.47 -2.60
CA GLN A 49 -10.27 4.68 -3.41
C GLN A 49 -10.63 3.48 -4.29
N SER A 50 -9.62 2.71 -4.73
CA SER A 50 -9.82 1.47 -5.48
C SER A 50 -10.16 0.25 -4.59
N GLY A 51 -10.12 0.40 -3.26
CA GLY A 51 -10.35 -0.69 -2.31
C GLY A 51 -9.20 -1.68 -2.21
N LEU A 52 -7.99 -1.30 -2.65
CA LEU A 52 -6.79 -2.15 -2.61
C LEU A 52 -5.98 -1.98 -1.32
N VAL A 53 -6.23 -0.92 -0.56
CA VAL A 53 -5.56 -0.65 0.72
C VAL A 53 -6.50 0.12 1.62
N LYS A 54 -6.30 0.02 2.94
CA LYS A 54 -7.01 0.81 3.93
C LYS A 54 -6.05 1.81 4.56
N GLY A 55 -6.62 2.94 4.98
CA GLY A 55 -5.84 3.96 5.64
C GLY A 55 -6.69 4.96 6.38
N GLU A 56 -6.18 5.37 7.54
CA GLU A 56 -6.76 6.36 8.43
C GLU A 56 -5.71 7.41 8.79
N VAL A 57 -6.18 8.62 9.10
CA VAL A 57 -5.31 9.65 9.66
C VAL A 57 -5.26 9.47 11.16
N SER A 58 -4.07 9.22 11.70
CA SER A 58 -3.85 9.12 13.14
C SER A 58 -3.22 10.40 13.65
N MET A 59 -3.98 11.14 14.47
CA MET A 59 -3.49 12.37 15.08
C MET A 59 -2.36 12.11 16.08
N GLU A 60 -2.35 10.96 16.76
CA GLU A 60 -1.27 10.56 17.69
C GLU A 60 0.08 10.38 17.00
N LYS A 61 0.09 9.83 15.78
CA LYS A 61 1.30 9.62 14.98
C LYS A 61 1.60 10.80 14.05
N GLY A 62 0.72 11.80 14.00
CA GLY A 62 0.85 12.97 13.12
C GLY A 62 0.89 12.62 11.63
N GLY A 63 0.15 11.60 11.19
CA GLY A 63 0.24 11.12 9.81
C GLY A 63 -0.81 10.09 9.42
N TRP A 64 -0.70 9.56 8.21
CA TRP A 64 -1.54 8.46 7.75
C TRP A 64 -0.96 7.11 8.19
N ILE A 65 -1.83 6.28 8.72
CA ILE A 65 -1.58 4.87 8.99
C ILE A 65 -2.32 4.06 7.93
N TRP A 66 -1.63 3.10 7.34
CA TRP A 66 -2.10 2.29 6.23
C TRP A 66 -1.96 0.80 6.55
N TRP A 67 -2.87 -0.01 6.03
CA TRP A 67 -2.88 -1.45 6.23
C TRP A 67 -3.69 -2.17 5.15
N VAL A 68 -3.53 -3.49 5.08
CA VAL A 68 -4.16 -4.35 4.08
C VAL A 68 -4.87 -5.49 4.81
N ASP A 69 -6.18 -5.59 4.63
CA ASP A 69 -7.00 -6.70 5.12
C ASP A 69 -7.32 -7.69 3.99
N ASP A 70 -7.94 -8.82 4.33
CA ASP A 70 -8.40 -9.84 3.38
C ASP A 70 -9.34 -9.27 2.29
N GLU A 71 -10.16 -8.27 2.64
CA GLU A 71 -11.00 -7.54 1.68
C GLU A 71 -10.18 -6.88 0.56
N CYS A 72 -9.04 -6.29 0.91
CA CYS A 72 -8.11 -5.71 -0.05
C CYS A 72 -7.48 -6.82 -0.89
N ARG A 73 -7.02 -7.91 -0.25
CA ARG A 73 -6.42 -9.07 -0.92
C ARG A 73 -7.38 -9.77 -1.89
N SER A 74 -8.68 -9.72 -1.62
CA SER A 74 -9.73 -10.25 -2.50
C SER A 74 -9.83 -9.48 -3.82
N LYS A 75 -9.43 -8.20 -3.83
CA LYS A 75 -9.41 -7.30 -5.00
C LYS A 75 -8.11 -7.40 -5.82
N ASP A 76 -7.28 -8.42 -5.58
CA ASP A 76 -5.99 -8.61 -6.24
C ASP A 76 -6.12 -8.46 -7.77
N PRO A 77 -5.50 -7.43 -8.38
CA PRO A 77 -5.60 -7.21 -9.82
C PRO A 77 -4.89 -8.31 -10.63
N MET A 78 -4.12 -9.16 -9.97
CA MET A 78 -3.47 -10.34 -10.55
C MET A 78 -4.16 -11.66 -10.19
N LYS A 79 -5.36 -11.65 -9.58
CA LYS A 79 -6.16 -12.87 -9.50
C LYS A 79 -6.57 -13.21 -10.94
N VAL A 80 -5.77 -14.08 -11.56
CA VAL A 80 -6.13 -14.76 -12.80
C VAL A 80 -7.51 -15.32 -12.55
N ASN A 81 -8.50 -14.77 -13.25
CA ASN A 81 -9.82 -15.34 -13.33
C ASN A 81 -9.67 -16.65 -14.10
N VAL A 82 -9.27 -17.71 -13.40
CA VAL A 82 -9.41 -19.07 -13.90
C VAL A 82 -10.91 -19.32 -13.97
N ARG A 83 -11.45 -19.08 -15.16
CA ARG A 83 -12.79 -19.50 -15.54
C ARG A 83 -12.69 -20.87 -16.16
#